data_AF-A0A841JBH7-F1
#
_entry.id   AF-A0A841JBH7-F1
#
_cell.length_a   1.000
_cell.length_b   1.000
_cell.length_c   1.000
_cell.angle_alpha   90.00
_cell.angle_beta   90.00
_cell.angle_gamma   90.00
#
_symmetry.space_group_name_H-M   'P 1'
#
loop_
_entity.id
_entity.type
_entity.pdbx_description
1 polymer ?
#
loop_
_entity_poly.entity_id
_entity_poly.type
_entity_poly.pdbx_seq_one_letter_code
_entity_poly.pdbx_strand_id
1 'polypeptide(L)'
;MNIRIKAFTFIIAAAACWASCKKNNDKPTILPTASLRVINATNDIINFYQNGTLVNNTSTYFPGGTLSSLLTVKAGLQNYQVKLASPSTPNALFTTPITLDSGKVYSLYVSSRAADGIFFTSDTATAPTNGSAKLRFVNASPDAGPLMLAFVTPVTQVSTPQFSNIAYKTTTDFLNVTPSTTATPGTTLAAGSLILSVYQAGSDISTARKDTVTISTGRIYTVIGYGTIGSGGNQALGTSFIVNQ
;
A
#
# COMPACT_ATOMS: atom_id res chain seq x y z
N MET A 1 -41.79 -52.61 -68.34
CA MET A 1 -41.73 -52.55 -66.87
C MET A 1 -41.41 -51.11 -66.49
N ASN A 2 -42.39 -50.44 -65.89
CA ASN A 2 -42.31 -49.06 -65.41
C ASN A 2 -41.43 -48.99 -64.17
N ILE A 3 -40.71 -47.88 -63.96
CA ILE A 3 -40.78 -47.06 -62.74
C ILE A 3 -40.08 -45.72 -63.00
N ARG A 4 -40.75 -44.66 -62.55
CA ARG A 4 -40.49 -43.25 -62.84
C ARG A 4 -39.62 -42.61 -61.77
N ILE A 5 -38.79 -41.66 -62.21
CA ILE A 5 -38.17 -40.52 -61.51
C ILE A 5 -39.02 -40.03 -60.33
N LYS A 6 -38.44 -39.82 -59.13
CA LYS A 6 -38.58 -38.62 -58.25
C LYS A 6 -37.67 -38.73 -57.01
N ALA A 7 -36.60 -37.94 -56.95
CA ALA A 7 -35.92 -37.47 -55.73
C ALA A 7 -34.76 -36.54 -56.18
N PHE A 8 -34.99 -35.43 -56.86
CA PHE A 8 -35.30 -34.11 -56.26
C PHE A 8 -34.66 -33.87 -54.88
N THR A 9 -33.48 -33.26 -54.94
CA THR A 9 -33.08 -32.11 -54.11
C THR A 9 -32.84 -32.36 -52.62
N PHE A 10 -31.63 -32.81 -52.27
CA PHE A 10 -31.08 -32.59 -50.92
C PHE A 10 -29.54 -32.65 -50.87
N ILE A 11 -28.84 -31.94 -51.76
CA ILE A 11 -27.36 -31.87 -51.73
C ILE A 11 -26.88 -30.44 -51.99
N ILE A 12 -27.41 -29.44 -51.27
CA ILE A 12 -26.79 -28.10 -51.17
C ILE A 12 -27.10 -27.52 -49.77
N ALA A 13 -26.62 -28.16 -48.71
CA ALA A 13 -26.71 -27.59 -47.35
C ALA A 13 -25.59 -28.05 -46.40
N ALA A 14 -24.47 -28.56 -46.94
CA ALA A 14 -23.36 -29.09 -46.12
C ALA A 14 -22.02 -28.33 -46.30
N ALA A 15 -21.99 -27.22 -47.04
CA ALA A 15 -20.74 -26.49 -47.34
C ALA A 15 -20.59 -25.12 -46.64
N ALA A 16 -21.56 -24.68 -45.82
CA ALA A 16 -21.52 -23.33 -45.23
C ALA A 16 -20.96 -23.26 -43.79
N CYS A 17 -20.64 -24.39 -43.14
CA CYS A 17 -20.23 -24.37 -41.74
C CYS A 17 -18.70 -24.28 -41.50
N TRP A 18 -17.87 -24.16 -42.55
CA TRP A 18 -16.41 -24.22 -42.44
C TRP A 18 -15.68 -22.89 -42.70
N ALA A 19 -16.35 -21.74 -42.48
CA ALA A 19 -15.71 -20.42 -42.63
C ALA A 19 -15.55 -19.64 -41.32
N SER A 20 -15.77 -20.24 -40.15
CA SER A 20 -15.68 -19.53 -38.86
C SER A 20 -14.79 -20.22 -37.83
N CYS A 21 -13.62 -20.70 -38.27
CA CYS A 21 -12.48 -20.94 -37.40
C CYS A 21 -11.22 -20.39 -38.07
N LYS A 22 -11.13 -19.06 -38.25
CA LYS A 22 -9.81 -18.45 -38.29
C LYS A 22 -9.19 -18.72 -36.92
N LYS A 23 -8.23 -19.64 -36.86
CA LYS A 23 -7.34 -19.78 -35.72
C LYS A 23 -6.58 -18.46 -35.62
N ASN A 24 -7.12 -17.52 -34.86
CA ASN A 24 -6.37 -16.36 -34.45
C ASN A 24 -5.30 -16.91 -33.50
N ASN A 25 -4.10 -17.13 -34.03
CA ASN A 25 -2.89 -17.44 -33.28
C ASN A 25 -2.39 -16.20 -32.51
N ASP A 26 -3.33 -15.40 -32.00
CA ASP A 26 -3.03 -14.31 -31.10
C ASP A 26 -2.65 -14.96 -29.78
N LYS A 27 -1.33 -15.17 -29.60
CA LYS A 27 -0.79 -15.45 -28.28
C LYS A 27 -1.40 -14.39 -27.34
N PRO A 28 -1.92 -14.78 -26.16
CA PRO A 28 -2.42 -13.81 -25.20
C PRO A 28 -1.36 -12.73 -25.02
N THR A 29 -1.72 -11.48 -25.30
CA THR A 29 -0.81 -10.36 -25.06
C THR A 29 -0.61 -10.27 -23.56
N ILE A 30 0.53 -10.77 -23.06
CA ILE A 30 0.88 -10.64 -21.65
C ILE A 30 1.19 -9.16 -21.42
N LEU A 31 0.24 -8.46 -20.83
CA LEU A 31 0.43 -7.08 -20.41
C LEU A 31 1.41 -7.07 -19.22
N PRO A 32 2.49 -6.27 -19.29
CA PRO A 32 3.43 -6.18 -18.17
C PRO A 32 2.71 -5.61 -16.94
N THR A 33 3.00 -6.16 -15.77
CA THR A 33 2.37 -5.78 -14.50
C THR A 33 3.41 -5.39 -13.47
N ALA A 34 2.96 -4.60 -12.50
CA ALA A 34 3.70 -4.26 -11.27
C ALA A 34 2.82 -4.58 -10.05
N SER A 35 3.45 -4.72 -8.89
CA SER A 35 2.76 -4.89 -7.62
C SER A 35 2.76 -3.58 -6.83
N LEU A 36 1.61 -3.21 -6.29
CA LEU A 36 1.42 -1.95 -5.60
C LEU A 36 0.77 -2.17 -4.23
N ARG A 37 1.45 -1.72 -3.18
CA ARG A 37 0.84 -1.45 -1.88
C ARG A 37 0.41 0.00 -1.88
N VAL A 38 -0.89 0.27 -1.72
CA VAL A 38 -1.37 1.63 -1.53
C VAL A 38 -1.58 1.86 -0.05
N ILE A 39 -1.01 2.93 0.47
CA ILE A 39 -1.14 3.38 1.84
C ILE A 39 -1.87 4.71 1.84
N ASN A 40 -2.98 4.78 2.55
CA ASN A 40 -3.68 6.02 2.77
C ASN A 40 -3.13 6.72 4.02
N ALA A 41 -2.41 7.81 3.81
CA ALA A 41 -1.91 8.70 4.87
C ALA A 41 -2.76 9.98 5.00
N THR A 42 -3.86 10.09 4.26
CA THR A 42 -4.86 11.16 4.42
C THR A 42 -5.79 10.87 5.59
N ASN A 43 -6.61 11.86 5.96
CA ASN A 43 -7.70 11.68 6.92
C ASN A 43 -9.03 11.26 6.26
N ASP A 44 -9.06 11.08 4.95
CA ASP A 44 -10.24 10.63 4.22
C ASP A 44 -10.28 9.11 4.12
N ILE A 45 -11.46 8.54 3.87
CA ILE A 45 -11.58 7.17 3.36
C ILE A 45 -11.53 7.26 1.83
N ILE A 46 -10.59 6.55 1.21
CA ILE A 46 -10.33 6.67 -0.23
C ILE A 46 -10.42 5.33 -0.97
N ASN A 47 -10.65 5.44 -2.26
CA ASN A 47 -10.53 4.38 -3.25
C ASN A 47 -9.47 4.77 -4.29
N PHE A 48 -8.80 3.75 -4.81
CA PHE A 48 -7.73 3.87 -5.79
C PHE A 48 -8.17 3.26 -7.12
N TYR A 49 -7.90 3.97 -8.20
CA TYR A 49 -8.31 3.59 -9.54
C TYR A 49 -7.12 3.63 -10.49
N GLN A 50 -7.15 2.75 -11.50
CA GLN A 50 -6.23 2.77 -12.64
C GLN A 50 -7.05 2.92 -13.91
N ASN A 51 -6.77 3.96 -14.69
CA ASN A 51 -7.46 4.29 -15.94
C ASN A 51 -9.00 4.28 -15.81
N GLY A 52 -9.51 4.77 -14.67
CA GLY A 52 -10.94 4.85 -14.38
C GLY A 52 -11.55 3.60 -13.77
N THR A 53 -10.83 2.47 -13.70
CA THR A 53 -11.27 1.23 -13.07
C THR A 53 -10.82 1.16 -11.61
N LEU A 54 -11.73 0.82 -10.70
CA LEU A 54 -11.42 0.61 -9.28
C LEU A 54 -10.47 -0.60 -9.14
N VAL A 55 -9.34 -0.42 -8.45
CA VAL A 55 -8.37 -1.52 -8.28
C VAL A 55 -8.42 -2.17 -6.89
N ASN A 56 -8.89 -1.46 -5.86
CA ASN A 56 -9.14 -2.03 -4.53
C ASN A 56 -10.58 -2.53 -4.39
N ASN A 57 -10.90 -3.62 -5.07
CA ASN A 57 -12.26 -4.19 -5.09
C ASN A 57 -12.64 -4.96 -3.80
N THR A 58 -11.69 -5.24 -2.91
CA THR A 58 -11.93 -6.01 -1.67
C THR A 58 -12.31 -5.13 -0.48
N SER A 59 -11.77 -3.92 -0.40
CA SER A 59 -12.03 -2.98 0.69
C SER A 59 -11.58 -1.57 0.32
N THR A 60 -12.11 -0.57 1.03
CA THR A 60 -11.67 0.82 0.95
C THR A 60 -10.43 1.08 1.83
N TYR A 61 -9.69 2.15 1.56
CA TYR A 61 -8.55 2.54 2.38
C TYR A 61 -8.98 3.55 3.44
N PHE A 62 -9.04 3.11 4.69
CA PHE A 62 -9.22 4.00 5.85
C PHE A 62 -7.95 4.83 6.12
N PRO A 63 -8.04 5.95 6.85
CA PRO A 63 -6.88 6.71 7.31
C PRO A 63 -5.83 5.83 8.00
N GLY A 64 -4.57 5.97 7.61
CA GLY A 64 -3.45 5.13 8.07
C GLY A 64 -3.46 3.71 7.52
N GLY A 65 -4.45 3.35 6.69
CA GLY A 65 -4.70 1.97 6.25
C GLY A 65 -3.98 1.57 4.96
N THR A 66 -3.82 0.26 4.79
CA THR A 66 -3.43 -0.43 3.55
C THR A 66 -4.26 -1.70 3.43
N LEU A 67 -4.37 -2.25 2.22
CA LEU A 67 -4.82 -3.63 2.04
C LEU A 67 -3.75 -4.62 2.53
N SER A 68 -4.19 -5.82 2.91
CA SER A 68 -3.31 -6.92 3.33
C SER A 68 -2.51 -7.48 2.15
N SER A 69 -3.14 -7.60 0.98
CA SER A 69 -2.52 -8.06 -0.26
C SER A 69 -2.03 -6.90 -1.12
N LEU A 70 -0.94 -7.13 -1.86
CA LEU A 70 -0.50 -6.23 -2.93
C LEU A 70 -1.52 -6.23 -4.07
N LEU A 71 -1.77 -5.07 -4.66
CA LEU A 71 -2.53 -4.95 -5.89
C LEU A 71 -1.63 -5.31 -7.08
N THR A 72 -2.16 -6.08 -8.03
CA THR A 72 -1.53 -6.25 -9.34
C THR A 72 -2.09 -5.21 -10.30
N VAL A 73 -1.25 -4.32 -10.80
CA VAL A 73 -1.63 -3.21 -11.68
C VAL A 73 -0.85 -3.26 -12.99
N LYS A 74 -1.35 -2.62 -14.05
CA LYS A 74 -0.59 -2.50 -15.30
C LYS A 74 0.69 -1.69 -15.07
N ALA A 75 1.81 -2.15 -15.62
CA ALA A 75 3.07 -1.41 -15.63
C ALA A 75 3.11 -0.37 -16.77
N GLY A 76 4.22 0.38 -16.84
CA GLY A 76 4.40 1.51 -17.74
C GLY A 76 3.69 2.76 -17.23
N LEU A 77 3.58 3.77 -18.11
CA LEU A 77 2.84 5.00 -17.83
C LEU A 77 1.35 4.73 -17.81
N GLN A 78 0.71 4.92 -16.66
CA GLN A 78 -0.72 4.73 -16.46
C GLN A 78 -1.31 5.93 -15.73
N ASN A 79 -2.60 6.19 -15.91
CA ASN A 79 -3.30 7.21 -15.14
C ASN A 79 -3.88 6.58 -13.88
N TYR A 80 -3.49 7.09 -12.72
CA TYR A 80 -4.05 6.67 -11.45
C TYR A 80 -4.95 7.76 -10.89
N GLN A 81 -6.06 7.35 -10.28
CA GLN A 81 -6.98 8.28 -9.63
C GLN A 81 -7.20 7.91 -8.17
N VAL A 82 -7.28 8.95 -7.34
CA VAL A 82 -7.76 8.82 -5.96
C VAL A 82 -9.13 9.47 -5.88
N LYS A 83 -10.09 8.76 -5.30
CA LYS A 83 -11.44 9.26 -5.07
C LYS A 83 -11.85 9.02 -3.63
N LEU A 84 -12.71 9.87 -3.09
CA LEU A 84 -13.36 9.58 -1.82
C LEU A 84 -14.19 8.30 -1.95
N ALA A 85 -14.11 7.44 -0.94
CA ALA A 85 -14.94 6.26 -0.83
C ALA A 85 -16.37 6.69 -0.45
N SER A 86 -17.23 6.88 -1.45
CA SER A 86 -18.64 7.17 -1.27
C SER A 86 -19.47 6.08 -1.98
N PRO A 87 -20.50 5.50 -1.32
CA PRO A 87 -21.36 4.49 -1.92
C PRO A 87 -22.19 5.01 -3.11
N SER A 88 -22.50 6.31 -3.14
CA SER A 88 -23.44 6.89 -4.11
C SER A 88 -22.77 7.63 -5.27
N THR A 89 -21.64 8.30 -5.02
CA THR A 89 -20.86 9.00 -6.06
C THR A 89 -19.41 9.17 -5.62
N PRO A 90 -18.43 8.47 -6.21
CA PRO A 90 -17.03 8.64 -5.83
C PRO A 90 -16.54 10.01 -6.28
N ASN A 91 -16.41 10.94 -5.33
CA ASN A 91 -15.91 12.28 -5.61
C ASN A 91 -14.40 12.21 -5.91
N ALA A 92 -13.99 12.65 -7.09
CA ALA A 92 -12.59 12.59 -7.49
C ALA A 92 -11.79 13.61 -6.68
N LEU A 93 -10.71 13.15 -6.03
CA LEU A 93 -9.76 14.05 -5.39
C LEU A 93 -8.78 14.56 -6.45
N PHE A 94 -8.14 13.64 -7.18
CA PHE A 94 -7.23 13.99 -8.26
C PHE A 94 -6.94 12.79 -9.17
N THR A 95 -6.31 13.09 -10.31
CA THR A 95 -5.72 12.12 -11.25
C THR A 95 -4.26 12.47 -11.46
N THR A 96 -3.38 11.47 -11.49
CA THR A 96 -1.96 11.68 -11.78
C THR A 96 -1.40 10.57 -12.67
N PRO A 97 -0.59 10.91 -13.68
CA PRO A 97 0.18 9.91 -14.41
C PRO A 97 1.30 9.35 -13.53
N ILE A 98 1.47 8.03 -13.52
CA ILE A 98 2.57 7.34 -12.81
C ILE A 98 3.15 6.27 -13.73
N THR A 99 4.47 6.21 -13.82
CA THR A 99 5.19 5.14 -14.52
C THR A 99 5.67 4.12 -13.51
N LEU A 100 5.25 2.86 -13.66
CA LEU A 100 5.74 1.74 -12.84
C LEU A 100 6.53 0.76 -13.70
N ASP A 101 7.66 0.27 -13.20
CA ASP A 101 8.45 -0.73 -13.90
C ASP A 101 7.84 -2.12 -13.78
N SER A 102 7.91 -2.90 -14.86
CA SER A 102 7.39 -4.26 -14.89
C SER A 102 8.11 -5.15 -13.88
N GLY A 103 7.34 -5.97 -13.14
CA GLY A 103 7.85 -6.92 -12.16
C GLY A 103 8.37 -6.30 -10.86
N LYS A 104 8.24 -4.99 -10.66
CA LYS A 104 8.63 -4.32 -9.42
C LYS A 104 7.47 -4.24 -8.42
N VAL A 105 7.85 -4.12 -7.14
CA VAL A 105 6.93 -3.90 -6.02
C VAL A 105 7.13 -2.49 -5.51
N TYR A 106 6.05 -1.75 -5.35
CA TYR A 106 6.06 -0.38 -4.85
C TYR A 106 5.15 -0.22 -3.64
N SER A 107 5.56 0.60 -2.67
CA SER A 107 4.67 1.20 -1.68
C SER A 107 4.35 2.62 -2.09
N LEU A 108 3.09 2.93 -2.37
CA LEU A 108 2.58 4.23 -2.77
C LEU A 108 1.80 4.85 -1.62
N TYR A 109 2.16 6.08 -1.27
CA TYR A 109 1.59 6.84 -0.18
C TYR A 109 0.71 7.94 -0.75
N VAL A 110 -0.55 7.99 -0.31
CA VAL A 110 -1.47 9.10 -0.59
C VAL A 110 -1.54 9.96 0.67
N SER A 111 -0.91 11.14 0.65
CA SER A 111 -0.76 11.99 1.86
C SER A 111 -1.52 13.30 1.83
N SER A 112 -2.18 13.63 0.72
CA SER A 112 -3.06 14.80 0.63
C SER A 112 -4.20 14.56 -0.37
N ARG A 113 -5.11 15.54 -0.46
CA ARG A 113 -6.19 15.58 -1.47
C ARG A 113 -5.73 16.10 -2.84
N ALA A 114 -4.44 16.36 -3.02
CA ALA A 114 -3.86 16.90 -4.26
C ALA A 114 -2.84 15.92 -4.86
N ALA A 115 -2.64 16.01 -6.18
CA ALA A 115 -1.79 15.08 -6.92
C ALA A 115 -0.33 15.09 -6.46
N ASP A 116 0.17 16.24 -6.01
CA ASP A 116 1.52 16.36 -5.46
C ASP A 116 1.67 15.58 -4.15
N GLY A 117 0.60 15.28 -3.43
CA GLY A 117 0.57 14.47 -2.21
C GLY A 117 0.84 12.97 -2.42
N ILE A 118 1.09 12.53 -3.64
CA ILE A 118 1.52 11.16 -3.92
C ILE A 118 3.05 11.07 -3.97
N PHE A 119 3.58 10.04 -3.31
CA PHE A 119 4.97 9.61 -3.44
C PHE A 119 5.05 8.10 -3.24
N PHE A 120 6.16 7.48 -3.62
CA PHE A 120 6.31 6.04 -3.52
C PHE A 120 7.75 5.61 -3.25
N THR A 121 7.91 4.40 -2.72
CA THR A 121 9.19 3.71 -2.61
C THR A 121 9.16 2.46 -3.48
N SER A 122 10.27 2.19 -4.17
CA SER A 122 10.52 0.86 -4.71
C SER A 122 10.92 -0.05 -3.56
N ASP A 123 10.17 -1.12 -3.34
CA ASP A 123 10.42 -2.04 -2.24
C ASP A 123 11.31 -3.19 -2.72
N THR A 124 12.63 -2.98 -2.61
CA THR A 124 13.63 -4.05 -2.71
C THR A 124 14.02 -4.48 -1.31
N ALA A 125 13.22 -5.37 -0.72
CA ALA A 125 13.50 -5.93 0.58
C ALA A 125 14.69 -6.89 0.52
N THR A 126 15.76 -6.56 1.23
CA THR A 126 16.80 -7.53 1.58
C THR A 126 16.41 -8.21 2.89
N ALA A 127 16.64 -9.52 3.02
CA ALA A 127 16.34 -10.27 4.23
C ALA A 127 16.92 -9.57 5.48
N PRO A 128 16.22 -9.57 6.63
CA PRO A 128 16.79 -9.08 7.88
C PRO A 128 18.04 -9.87 8.29
N THR A 129 18.93 -9.24 9.06
CA THR A 129 20.04 -9.95 9.70
C THR A 129 19.47 -11.04 10.63
N ASN A 130 20.19 -12.16 10.78
CA ASN A 130 19.76 -13.27 11.65
C ASN A 130 19.40 -12.75 13.06
N GLY A 131 18.28 -13.21 13.61
CA GLY A 131 17.79 -12.77 14.92
C GLY A 131 17.13 -11.39 14.95
N SER A 132 17.08 -10.66 13.82
CA SER A 132 16.51 -9.30 13.75
C SER A 132 15.28 -9.21 12.85
N ALA A 133 14.51 -8.15 13.06
CA ALA A 133 13.56 -7.59 12.11
C ALA A 133 14.18 -6.38 11.41
N LYS A 134 13.54 -5.88 10.35
CA LYS A 134 13.86 -4.57 9.75
C LYS A 134 12.71 -3.59 9.94
N LEU A 135 13.04 -2.34 10.23
CA LEU A 135 12.08 -1.26 10.38
C LEU A 135 12.57 -0.03 9.62
N ARG A 136 11.70 0.59 8.82
CA ARG A 136 11.92 1.93 8.28
C ARG A 136 10.83 2.88 8.75
N PHE A 137 11.12 4.17 8.72
CA PHE A 137 10.16 5.22 9.04
C PHE A 137 9.85 6.08 7.81
N VAL A 138 8.60 6.50 7.69
CA VAL A 138 8.10 7.39 6.63
C VAL A 138 7.34 8.53 7.27
N ASN A 139 7.70 9.76 6.91
CA ASN A 139 6.86 10.91 7.23
C ASN A 139 5.92 11.20 6.05
N ALA A 140 4.67 10.81 6.19
CA ALA A 140 3.59 11.06 5.24
C ALA A 140 2.59 12.11 5.75
N SER A 141 2.91 12.86 6.79
CA SER A 141 2.05 13.92 7.32
C SER A 141 2.40 15.28 6.68
N PRO A 142 1.48 15.91 5.94
CA PRO A 142 1.77 17.11 5.15
C PRO A 142 2.05 18.36 5.97
N ASP A 143 1.51 18.47 7.18
CA ASP A 143 1.59 19.66 8.03
C ASP A 143 2.32 19.41 9.36
N ALA A 144 2.86 18.20 9.57
CA ALA A 144 3.56 17.87 10.80
C ALA A 144 4.92 18.57 10.95
N GLY A 145 5.49 19.06 9.86
CA GLY A 145 6.91 19.37 9.80
C GLY A 145 7.77 18.10 9.91
N PRO A 146 9.08 18.25 10.22
CA PRO A 146 9.96 17.10 10.39
C PRO A 146 9.55 16.25 11.59
N LEU A 147 9.44 14.94 11.40
CA LEU A 147 9.11 13.98 12.44
C LEU A 147 10.35 13.24 12.94
N MET A 148 10.28 12.79 14.19
CA MET A 148 11.24 11.92 14.84
C MET A 148 10.55 10.62 15.27
N LEU A 149 11.28 9.51 15.24
CA LEU A 149 10.83 8.22 15.78
C LEU A 149 11.84 7.73 16.80
N ALA A 150 11.39 7.51 18.02
CA ALA A 150 12.16 6.91 19.10
C ALA A 150 11.51 5.61 19.59
N PHE A 151 12.31 4.74 20.20
CA PHE A 151 11.84 3.55 20.89
C PHE A 151 11.88 3.80 22.39
N VAL A 152 10.74 3.70 23.05
CA VAL A 152 10.62 3.94 24.49
C VAL A 152 10.22 2.65 25.20
N THR A 153 10.35 2.64 26.52
CA THR A 153 9.84 1.55 27.36
C THR A 153 8.84 2.12 28.36
N PRO A 154 8.02 1.29 29.02
CA PRO A 154 7.14 1.77 30.08
C PRO A 154 7.88 2.50 31.21
N VAL A 155 9.15 2.15 31.44
CA VAL A 155 10.00 2.74 32.48
C VAL A 155 10.78 3.95 31.94
N THR A 156 11.24 3.88 30.69
CA THR A 156 12.06 4.91 30.04
C THR A 156 11.26 5.57 28.93
N GLN A 157 10.51 6.62 29.31
CA GLN A 157 9.58 7.34 28.43
C GLN A 157 10.27 8.38 27.52
N VAL A 158 11.56 8.63 27.73
CA VAL A 158 12.42 9.55 26.97
C VAL A 158 13.62 8.76 26.48
N SER A 159 13.88 8.77 25.17
CA SER A 159 15.02 8.07 24.59
C SER A 159 15.56 8.80 23.36
N THR A 160 16.79 8.49 22.99
CA THR A 160 17.39 9.00 21.76
C THR A 160 16.57 8.51 20.55
N PRO A 161 16.16 9.42 19.65
CA PRO A 161 15.45 9.06 18.43
C PRO A 161 16.31 8.12 17.56
N GLN A 162 15.68 7.08 17.04
CA GLN A 162 16.27 6.17 16.05
C GLN A 162 16.33 6.85 14.67
N PHE A 163 15.33 7.67 14.37
CA PHE A 163 15.29 8.51 13.18
C PHE A 163 14.93 9.94 13.58
N SER A 164 15.68 10.90 13.07
CA SER A 164 15.59 12.32 13.43
C SER A 164 15.35 13.18 12.22
N ASN A 165 14.54 14.23 12.35
CA ASN A 165 14.32 15.26 11.34
C ASN A 165 13.86 14.69 9.98
N ILE A 166 12.98 13.69 10.00
CA ILE A 166 12.45 13.09 8.77
C ILE A 166 11.41 14.03 8.18
N ALA A 167 11.78 14.69 7.08
CA ALA A 167 10.93 15.66 6.38
C ALA A 167 9.73 14.98 5.71
N TYR A 168 8.70 15.76 5.42
CA TYR A 168 7.52 15.29 4.70
C TYR A 168 7.89 14.65 3.34
N LYS A 169 7.22 13.55 2.98
CA LYS A 169 7.48 12.69 1.81
C LYS A 169 8.85 12.02 1.80
N THR A 170 9.48 11.88 2.96
CA THR A 170 10.78 11.21 3.10
C THR A 170 10.62 9.83 3.75
N THR A 171 11.36 8.86 3.22
CA THR A 171 11.49 7.50 3.75
C THR A 171 12.93 7.26 4.17
N THR A 172 13.12 6.66 5.34
CA THR A 172 14.44 6.27 5.83
C THR A 172 14.91 4.97 5.21
N ASP A 173 16.22 4.72 5.33
CA ASP A 173 16.75 3.36 5.20
C ASP A 173 16.18 2.43 6.29
N PHE A 174 16.31 1.12 6.07
CA PHE A 174 15.92 0.12 7.04
C PHE A 174 16.95 -0.01 8.17
N LEU A 175 16.47 0.11 9.40
CA LEU A 175 17.19 -0.22 10.63
C LEU A 175 16.93 -1.69 11.00
N ASN A 176 17.98 -2.44 11.35
CA ASN A 176 17.80 -3.74 12.00
C ASN A 176 17.40 -3.53 13.46
N VAL A 177 16.33 -4.20 13.89
CA VAL A 177 15.81 -4.15 15.25
C VAL A 177 15.69 -5.56 15.78
N THR A 178 16.34 -5.86 16.89
CA THR A 178 16.20 -7.15 17.57
C THR A 178 14.92 -7.15 18.40
N PRO A 179 13.94 -8.04 18.11
CA PRO A 179 12.75 -8.16 18.93
C PRO A 179 13.09 -8.54 20.37
N SER A 180 12.35 -8.00 21.35
CA SER A 180 12.49 -8.47 22.73
C SER A 180 12.12 -9.94 22.83
N THR A 181 12.97 -10.76 23.45
CA THR A 181 12.72 -12.19 23.67
C THR A 181 11.93 -12.47 24.94
N THR A 182 11.77 -11.47 25.81
CA THR A 182 11.08 -11.58 27.10
C THR A 182 10.03 -10.49 27.24
N ALA A 183 9.02 -10.76 28.06
CA ALA A 183 8.10 -9.72 28.52
C ALA A 183 8.86 -8.68 29.34
N THR A 184 8.47 -7.40 29.24
CA THR A 184 9.15 -6.35 30.02
C THR A 184 8.77 -6.48 31.50
N PRO A 185 9.73 -6.74 32.42
CA PRO A 185 9.41 -6.96 33.83
C PRO A 185 8.65 -5.79 34.45
N GLY A 186 7.63 -6.09 35.26
CA GLY A 186 6.79 -5.07 35.89
C GLY A 186 5.77 -4.40 34.96
N THR A 187 5.52 -4.98 33.77
CA THR A 187 4.58 -4.45 32.77
C THR A 187 3.74 -5.59 32.15
N THR A 188 2.70 -5.24 31.40
CA THR A 188 1.88 -6.20 30.63
C THR A 188 2.38 -6.43 29.21
N LEU A 189 3.56 -5.89 28.84
CA LEU A 189 4.09 -6.00 27.48
C LEU A 189 4.65 -7.40 27.21
N ALA A 190 4.07 -8.07 26.23
CA ALA A 190 4.53 -9.39 25.77
C ALA A 190 5.89 -9.34 25.06
N ALA A 191 6.52 -10.50 24.90
CA ALA A 191 7.70 -10.63 24.05
C ALA A 191 7.44 -10.10 22.63
N GLY A 192 8.45 -9.51 22.01
CA GLY A 192 8.36 -8.83 20.72
C GLY A 192 7.68 -7.46 20.75
N SER A 193 7.19 -6.99 21.90
CA SER A 193 6.58 -5.65 21.99
C SER A 193 7.64 -4.56 21.82
N LEU A 194 7.29 -3.52 21.07
CA LEU A 194 8.07 -2.31 20.85
C LEU A 194 7.12 -1.11 20.99
N ILE A 195 7.46 -0.12 21.81
CA ILE A 195 6.71 1.14 21.87
C ILE A 195 7.36 2.13 20.93
N LEU A 196 6.62 2.50 19.89
CA LEU A 196 7.00 3.56 18.95
C LEU A 196 6.57 4.90 19.53
N SER A 197 7.47 5.87 19.54
CA SER A 197 7.21 7.24 19.98
C SER A 197 7.48 8.20 18.83
N VAL A 198 6.43 8.77 18.23
CA VAL A 198 6.50 9.69 17.09
C VAL A 198 6.12 11.10 17.51
N TYR A 199 6.98 12.06 17.19
CA TYR A 199 6.83 13.47 17.59
C TYR A 199 7.53 14.40 16.61
N GLN A 200 7.18 15.69 16.66
CA GLN A 200 7.82 16.71 15.84
C GLN A 200 9.25 17.00 16.32
N ALA A 201 10.13 17.30 15.38
CA ALA A 201 11.46 17.80 15.71
C ALA A 201 11.37 19.11 16.51
N GLY A 202 12.13 19.19 17.61
CA GLY A 202 12.12 20.34 18.52
C GLY A 202 11.00 20.31 19.58
N SER A 203 10.05 19.37 19.50
CA SER A 203 9.04 19.16 20.53
C SER A 203 9.52 18.20 21.62
N ASP A 204 8.92 18.31 22.81
CA ASP A 204 9.17 17.38 23.91
C ASP A 204 8.58 16.00 23.59
N ILE A 205 9.37 14.94 23.74
CA ILE A 205 8.93 13.56 23.50
C ILE A 205 7.80 13.11 24.45
N SER A 206 7.60 13.79 25.58
CA SER A 206 6.48 13.53 26.47
C SER A 206 5.11 13.77 25.81
N THR A 207 5.04 14.64 24.79
CA THR A 207 3.82 14.87 23.99
C THR A 207 3.72 13.96 22.76
N ALA A 208 4.65 13.00 22.61
CA ALA A 208 4.69 12.13 21.46
C ALA A 208 3.46 11.22 21.37
N ARG A 209 3.07 10.91 20.14
CA ARG A 209 2.15 9.82 19.85
C ARG A 209 2.88 8.50 20.14
N LYS A 210 2.34 7.72 21.07
CA LYS A 210 2.90 6.42 21.46
C LYS A 210 1.97 5.29 21.02
N ASP A 211 2.51 4.34 20.28
CA ASP A 211 1.78 3.15 19.85
C ASP A 211 2.65 1.92 20.13
N THR A 212 2.06 0.92 20.80
CA THR A 212 2.71 -0.37 21.07
C THR A 212 2.46 -1.31 19.90
N VAL A 213 3.52 -1.84 19.31
CA VAL A 213 3.47 -2.80 18.21
C VAL A 213 4.21 -4.07 18.57
N THR A 214 3.92 -5.16 17.87
CA THR A 214 4.66 -6.42 18.01
C THR A 214 5.51 -6.66 16.78
N ILE A 215 6.80 -6.90 16.99
CA ILE A 215 7.76 -7.24 15.95
C ILE A 215 8.27 -8.67 16.13
N SER A 216 8.58 -9.33 15.02
CA SER A 216 9.10 -10.69 14.98
C SER A 216 10.33 -10.79 14.09
N THR A 217 11.25 -11.70 14.46
CA THR A 217 12.46 -11.96 13.70
C THR A 217 12.13 -12.36 12.26
N GLY A 218 12.94 -11.90 11.30
CA GLY A 218 12.79 -12.20 9.88
C GLY A 218 11.70 -11.39 9.17
N ARG A 219 11.01 -10.49 9.87
CA ARG A 219 9.97 -9.62 9.29
C ARG A 219 10.49 -8.22 8.96
N ILE A 220 9.81 -7.58 8.02
CA ILE A 220 10.13 -6.23 7.55
C ILE A 220 8.92 -5.32 7.75
N TYR A 221 9.14 -4.19 8.41
CA TYR A 221 8.09 -3.26 8.81
C TYR A 221 8.31 -1.85 8.27
N THR A 222 7.21 -1.16 8.00
CA THR A 222 7.19 0.29 7.73
C THR A 222 6.37 0.98 8.82
N VAL A 223 6.97 1.92 9.54
CA VAL A 223 6.26 2.86 10.42
C VAL A 223 5.96 4.12 9.63
N ILE A 224 4.76 4.65 9.75
CA ILE A 224 4.33 5.83 8.99
C ILE A 224 3.71 6.84 9.94
N GLY A 225 4.25 8.07 9.97
CA GLY A 225 3.56 9.22 10.53
C GLY A 225 2.57 9.77 9.50
N TYR A 226 1.28 9.85 9.84
CA TYR A 226 0.23 10.29 8.92
C TYR A 226 -0.79 11.20 9.63
N GLY A 227 -1.71 11.79 8.86
CA GLY A 227 -2.70 12.71 9.40
C GLY A 227 -2.13 14.10 9.62
N THR A 228 -2.75 14.88 10.50
CA THR A 228 -2.44 16.32 10.64
C THR A 228 -2.27 16.77 12.09
N ILE A 229 -1.35 17.70 12.38
CA ILE A 229 -1.02 18.08 13.77
C ILE A 229 -2.05 19.01 14.42
N GLY A 230 -2.76 19.83 13.64
CA GLY A 230 -3.79 20.74 14.16
C GLY A 230 -5.16 20.11 14.39
N SER A 231 -5.34 18.83 14.03
CA SER A 231 -6.63 18.16 14.08
C SER A 231 -6.81 17.34 15.35
N GLY A 232 -8.05 17.27 15.87
CA GLY A 232 -8.41 16.40 16.98
C GLY A 232 -8.86 15.01 16.54
N GLY A 233 -8.91 14.07 17.50
CA GLY A 233 -9.49 12.74 17.31
C GLY A 233 -8.78 11.93 16.21
N ASN A 234 -9.58 11.26 15.36
CA ASN A 234 -9.07 10.37 14.30
C ASN A 234 -8.38 11.09 13.14
N GLN A 235 -8.31 12.43 13.17
CA GLN A 235 -7.65 13.26 12.16
C GLN A 235 -6.31 13.83 12.64
N ALA A 236 -6.00 13.66 13.93
CA ALA A 236 -4.74 14.03 14.54
C ALA A 236 -3.57 13.24 13.92
N LEU A 237 -2.34 13.68 14.20
CA LEU A 237 -1.15 12.90 13.87
C LEU A 237 -1.26 11.48 14.44
N GLY A 238 -1.29 10.51 13.53
CA GLY A 238 -1.34 9.09 13.83
C GLY A 238 -0.06 8.38 13.42
N THR A 239 0.13 7.18 13.94
CA THR A 239 1.13 6.25 13.41
C THR A 239 0.45 5.02 12.81
N SER A 240 0.94 4.57 11.67
CA SER A 240 0.55 3.30 11.07
C SER A 240 1.74 2.35 11.06
N PHE A 241 1.47 1.07 11.31
CA PHE A 241 2.46 0.01 11.39
C PHE A 241 2.13 -1.07 10.36
N ILE A 242 2.92 -1.12 9.29
CA ILE A 242 2.68 -2.00 8.15
C ILE A 242 3.69 -3.13 8.13
N VAL A 243 3.19 -4.36 8.01
CA VAL A 243 3.99 -5.56 7.73
C VAL A 243 4.21 -5.67 6.22
N ASN A 244 5.45 -5.49 5.78
CA ASN A 244 5.81 -5.59 4.36
C ASN A 244 5.98 -7.07 3.96
N GLN A 245 6.65 -7.85 4.81
CA GLN A 245 6.98 -9.28 4.67
C GLN A 245 7.04 -9.92 6.07
#